data_AF-A0A849XXE7-F1
#
_entry.id   AF-A0A849XXE7-F1
#
_cell.length_a   1.000
_cell.length_b   1.000
_cell.length_c   1.000
_cell.angle_alpha   90.00
_cell.angle_beta   90.00
_cell.angle_gamma   90.00
#
_symmetry.space_group_name_H-M   'P 1'
#
loop_
_entity.id
_entity.type
_entity.pdbx_description
1 polymer ?
#
loop_
_entity_poly.entity_id
_entity_poly.type
_entity_poly.pdbx_seq_one_letter_code
_entity_poly.pdbx_strand_id
1 'polypeptide(L)'
;MWTALDPCTAANGCVQVIPKSHKLGLLNLDHPSGFLTPELAKKHCPPEKVVLLELKAGEVALLHNWLLHASDVNRSDISRRGFSVCYMDGRTRRLKGGEGFPTVFGPGALVPQKTAA
;
A
#
# COMPACT_ATOMS: atom_id res chain seq x y z
N MET A 1 4.84 -4.50 3.34
CA MET A 1 4.96 -5.88 2.82
C MET A 1 3.67 -6.23 2.14
N TRP A 2 3.72 -6.65 0.87
CA TRP A 2 2.55 -7.07 0.11
C TRP A 2 2.75 -8.51 -0.35
N THR A 3 1.81 -9.39 -0.03
CA THR A 3 1.86 -10.83 -0.32
C THR A 3 0.79 -11.18 -1.34
N ALA A 4 1.20 -11.83 -2.43
CA ALA A 4 0.28 -12.36 -3.42
C ALA A 4 -0.40 -13.62 -2.86
N LEU A 5 -1.71 -13.58 -2.59
CA LEU A 5 -2.44 -14.79 -2.17
C LEU A 5 -2.87 -15.64 -3.39
N ASP A 6 -3.07 -14.97 -4.52
CA ASP A 6 -3.31 -15.57 -5.83
C ASP A 6 -2.19 -15.16 -6.80
N PRO A 7 -2.04 -15.81 -7.97
CA PRO A 7 -1.20 -15.29 -9.03
C PRO A 7 -1.56 -13.83 -9.35
N CYS A 8 -0.55 -12.98 -9.45
CA CYS A 8 -0.66 -11.55 -9.69
C CYS A 8 0.02 -11.26 -11.03
N THR A 9 -0.77 -10.97 -12.06
CA THR A 9 -0.31 -10.82 -13.45
C THR A 9 -0.80 -9.52 -14.06
N ALA A 10 -0.23 -9.12 -15.20
CA ALA A 10 -0.73 -7.98 -15.96
C ALA A 10 -2.22 -8.12 -16.30
N ALA A 11 -2.67 -9.33 -16.67
CA ALA A 11 -4.04 -9.60 -17.08
C ALA A 11 -5.07 -9.45 -15.95
N ASN A 12 -4.68 -9.77 -14.70
CA ASN A 12 -5.57 -9.68 -13.54
C ASN A 12 -5.32 -8.45 -12.65
N GLY A 13 -4.60 -7.47 -13.19
CA GLY A 13 -4.40 -6.16 -12.56
C GLY A 13 -3.38 -6.21 -11.43
N CYS A 14 -2.18 -6.72 -11.70
CA CYS A 14 -1.07 -6.68 -10.75
C CYS A 14 -0.76 -5.27 -10.23
N VAL A 15 -0.01 -5.22 -9.14
CA VAL A 15 0.49 -3.95 -8.61
C VAL A 15 1.44 -3.34 -9.65
N GLN A 16 1.29 -2.04 -9.85
CA GLN A 16 2.14 -1.22 -10.69
C GLN A 16 2.95 -0.30 -9.79
N VAL A 17 4.22 -0.06 -10.11
CA VAL A 17 5.09 0.83 -9.33
C VAL A 17 5.82 1.82 -10.21
N ILE A 18 6.18 2.96 -9.64
CA ILE A 18 7.20 3.86 -10.21
C ILE A 18 8.51 3.63 -9.45
N PRO A 19 9.52 2.97 -10.06
CA PRO A 19 10.78 2.70 -9.38
C PRO A 19 11.43 3.96 -8.81
N LYS A 20 12.04 3.83 -7.61
CA LYS A 20 12.73 4.91 -6.89
C LYS A 20 11.87 6.13 -6.48
N SER A 21 10.57 6.14 -6.76
CA SER A 21 9.68 7.27 -6.44
C SER A 21 9.58 7.59 -4.94
N HIS A 22 9.84 6.63 -4.06
CA HIS A 22 9.93 6.86 -2.62
C HIS A 22 10.97 7.92 -2.22
N LYS A 23 11.98 8.19 -3.07
CA LYS A 23 12.99 9.22 -2.84
C LYS A 23 12.46 10.64 -3.04
N LEU A 24 11.27 10.80 -3.62
CA LEU A 24 10.61 12.10 -3.80
C LEU A 24 9.98 12.64 -2.51
N GLY A 25 9.89 11.82 -1.46
CA GLY A 25 9.17 12.16 -0.25
C GLY A 25 7.66 12.03 -0.39
N LEU A 26 6.91 12.62 0.54
CA LEU A 26 5.45 12.62 0.53
C LEU A 26 4.95 13.75 -0.38
N LEU A 27 4.27 13.38 -1.47
CA LEU A 27 3.88 14.32 -2.54
C LEU A 27 2.55 15.02 -2.31
N ASN A 28 1.62 14.41 -1.57
CA ASN A 28 0.33 15.01 -1.24
C ASN A 28 0.10 14.99 0.27
N LEU A 29 0.52 16.07 0.93
CA LEU A 29 0.41 16.25 2.38
C LEU A 29 -1.03 16.52 2.84
N ASP A 30 -1.87 17.03 1.94
CA ASP A 30 -3.24 17.44 2.27
C ASP A 30 -4.23 16.26 2.20
N HIS A 31 -3.83 15.14 1.59
CA HIS A 31 -4.63 13.93 1.54
C HIS A 31 -4.31 13.00 2.73
N PRO A 32 -5.30 12.55 3.52
CA PRO A 32 -5.06 11.74 4.73
C PRO A 32 -4.34 10.42 4.46
N SER A 33 -4.57 9.81 3.30
CA SER A 33 -3.89 8.59 2.85
C SER A 33 -2.75 8.84 1.85
N GLY A 34 -2.40 10.10 1.57
CA GLY A 34 -1.35 10.45 0.60
C GLY A 34 -1.64 10.11 -0.86
N PHE A 35 -2.91 9.92 -1.26
CA PHE A 35 -3.27 9.67 -2.66
C PHE A 35 -2.92 10.88 -3.53
N LEU A 36 -2.41 10.62 -4.73
CA LEU A 36 -2.06 11.69 -5.66
C LEU A 36 -3.31 12.33 -6.25
N THR A 37 -3.23 13.64 -6.52
CA THR A 37 -4.18 14.29 -7.42
C THR A 37 -3.89 13.88 -8.88
N PRO A 38 -4.82 14.09 -9.82
CA PRO A 38 -4.58 13.83 -11.24
C PRO A 38 -3.34 14.55 -11.79
N GLU A 39 -3.08 15.77 -11.34
CA GLU A 39 -1.93 16.58 -11.76
C GLU A 39 -0.62 15.98 -11.26
N LEU A 40 -0.58 15.56 -9.99
CA LEU A 40 0.58 14.87 -9.42
C LEU A 40 0.82 13.52 -10.10
N ALA A 41 -0.23 12.75 -10.36
CA ALA A 41 -0.13 11.48 -11.08
C ALA A 41 0.43 11.68 -12.50
N LYS A 42 -0.09 12.66 -13.25
CA LYS A 42 0.42 13.00 -14.59
C LYS A 42 1.90 13.38 -14.58
N LYS A 43 2.35 14.09 -13.53
CA LYS A 43 3.76 14.53 -13.40
C LYS A 43 4.70 13.41 -12.97
N HIS A 44 4.29 12.56 -12.04
CA HIS A 44 5.17 11.62 -11.35
C HIS A 44 5.02 10.16 -11.79
N CYS A 45 3.93 9.81 -12.47
CA CYS A 45 3.62 8.45 -12.91
C CYS A 45 3.41 8.37 -14.44
N PRO A 46 4.35 8.85 -15.27
CA PRO A 46 4.16 8.75 -16.71
C PRO A 46 4.24 7.27 -17.15
N PRO A 47 3.44 6.83 -18.14
CA PRO A 47 3.25 5.41 -18.47
C PRO A 47 4.55 4.65 -18.74
N GLU A 48 5.54 5.28 -19.36
CA GLU A 48 6.83 4.67 -19.70
C GLU A 48 7.72 4.36 -18.50
N LYS A 49 7.40 4.90 -17.32
CA LYS A 49 8.12 4.62 -16.06
C LYS A 49 7.41 3.58 -15.19
N VAL A 50 6.21 3.16 -15.59
CA VAL A 50 5.43 2.16 -14.85
C VAL A 50 6.09 0.80 -15.02
N VAL A 51 6.36 0.13 -13.90
CA VAL A 51 6.82 -1.26 -13.87
C VAL A 51 5.73 -2.11 -13.26
N LEU A 52 5.37 -3.19 -13.96
CA LEU A 52 4.43 -4.19 -13.48
C LEU A 52 5.14 -5.11 -12.47
N LEU A 53 4.49 -5.34 -11.33
CA LEU A 53 4.98 -6.21 -10.28
C LEU A 53 4.19 -7.53 -10.33
N GLU A 54 4.51 -8.35 -11.33
CA GLU A 54 3.96 -9.69 -11.45
C GLU A 54 4.58 -10.63 -10.42
N LEU A 55 3.75 -11.40 -9.74
CA LEU A 55 4.13 -12.27 -8.63
C LEU A 55 3.33 -13.58 -8.70
N LYS A 56 3.97 -14.69 -8.37
CA LYS A 56 3.31 -15.97 -8.16
C LYS A 56 2.60 -15.97 -6.80
N ALA A 57 1.60 -16.84 -6.64
CA ALA A 57 0.97 -17.04 -5.35
C ALA A 57 2.02 -17.43 -4.28
N GLY A 58 1.97 -16.77 -3.13
CA GLY A 58 2.93 -16.91 -2.03
C GLY A 58 4.14 -15.98 -2.11
N GLU A 59 4.42 -15.34 -3.25
CA GLU A 59 5.53 -14.38 -3.35
C GLU A 59 5.20 -13.06 -2.65
N VAL A 60 6.25 -12.41 -2.15
CA VAL A 60 6.17 -11.22 -1.32
C VAL A 60 7.01 -10.10 -1.91
N ALA A 61 6.42 -8.90 -2.00
CA ALA A 61 7.12 -7.68 -2.31
C ALA A 61 7.26 -6.77 -1.07
N LEU A 62 8.48 -6.31 -0.83
CA LEU A 62 8.75 -5.28 0.17
C LEU A 62 8.68 -3.91 -0.50
N LEU A 63 7.63 -3.16 -0.19
CA LEU A 63 7.38 -1.82 -0.72
C LEU A 63 7.61 -0.78 0.38
N HIS A 64 8.34 0.29 0.05
CA HIS A 64 8.44 1.45 0.93
C HIS A 64 7.11 2.22 0.93
N ASN A 65 6.69 2.78 2.08
CA ASN A 65 5.38 3.43 2.21
C ASN A 65 5.18 4.64 1.27
N TRP A 66 6.26 5.29 0.86
CA TRP A 66 6.25 6.40 -0.11
C TRP A 66 6.48 5.97 -1.57
N LEU A 67 6.67 4.67 -1.84
CA LEU A 67 6.77 4.20 -3.21
C LEU A 67 5.41 4.43 -3.88
N LEU A 68 5.39 5.19 -4.96
CA LEU A 68 4.18 5.34 -5.77
C LEU A 68 3.83 3.99 -6.37
N HIS A 69 2.63 3.53 -6.06
CA HIS A 69 2.09 2.28 -6.53
C HIS A 69 0.58 2.42 -6.78
N ALA A 70 0.08 1.61 -7.70
CA ALA A 70 -1.33 1.48 -8.01
C ALA A 70 -1.62 0.01 -8.36
N SER A 71 -2.87 -0.32 -8.63
CA SER A 71 -3.19 -1.58 -9.29
C SER A 71 -4.20 -1.35 -10.39
N ASP A 72 -4.12 -2.15 -11.44
CA ASP A 72 -5.05 -2.03 -12.56
C ASP A 72 -6.38 -2.75 -12.27
N VAL A 73 -7.35 -2.50 -13.14
CA VAL A 73 -8.61 -3.23 -13.21
C VAL A 73 -8.32 -4.69 -13.58
N ASN A 74 -8.89 -5.62 -12.82
CA ASN A 74 -8.85 -7.04 -13.18
C ASN A 74 -9.79 -7.28 -14.37
N ARG A 75 -9.24 -7.73 -15.51
CA ARG A 75 -9.98 -8.03 -16.74
C ARG A 75 -10.07 -9.53 -17.03
N SER A 76 -9.55 -10.36 -16.12
CA SER A 76 -9.59 -11.81 -16.21
C SER A 76 -10.75 -12.39 -15.38
N ASP A 77 -10.94 -13.70 -15.50
CA ASP A 77 -11.82 -14.52 -14.65
C ASP A 77 -11.11 -15.03 -13.37
N ILE A 78 -9.81 -14.72 -13.21
CA ILE A 78 -9.00 -15.16 -12.08
C ILE A 78 -8.98 -14.07 -11.00
N SER A 79 -9.25 -14.46 -9.75
CA SER A 79 -9.15 -13.56 -8.61
C SER A 79 -7.69 -13.11 -8.35
N ARG A 80 -7.52 -11.86 -7.90
CA ARG A 80 -6.23 -11.30 -7.47
C ARG A 80 -6.33 -10.80 -6.04
N ARG A 81 -6.25 -11.71 -5.07
CA ARG A 81 -6.23 -11.37 -3.65
C ARG A 81 -4.81 -11.05 -3.21
N GLY A 82 -4.67 -9.99 -2.41
CA GLY A 82 -3.40 -9.59 -1.82
C GLY A 82 -3.57 -9.33 -0.32
N PHE A 83 -2.54 -9.66 0.44
CA PHE A 83 -2.48 -9.37 1.88
C PHE A 83 -1.34 -8.37 2.15
N SER A 84 -1.66 -7.24 2.77
CA SER A 84 -0.70 -6.18 3.04
C SER A 84 -0.50 -5.97 4.54
N VAL A 85 0.76 -5.88 4.96
CA VAL A 85 1.18 -5.51 6.31
C VAL A 85 2.19 -4.38 6.21
N CYS A 86 1.90 -3.26 6.87
CA CYS A 86 2.81 -2.14 6.99
C CYS A 86 3.59 -2.23 8.31
N TYR A 87 4.91 -2.25 8.21
CA TYR A 87 5.78 -2.19 9.38
C TYR A 87 6.19 -0.74 9.64
N MET A 88 6.26 -0.38 10.91
CA MET A 88 6.62 0.94 11.38
C MET A 88 7.31 0.83 12.74
N ASP A 89 8.10 1.84 13.10
CA ASP A 89 8.72 1.91 14.41
C ASP A 89 7.66 2.01 15.51
N GLY A 90 7.78 1.23 16.60
CA GLY A 90 6.80 1.26 17.70
C GLY A 90 6.72 2.61 18.44
N ARG A 91 7.70 3.49 18.24
CA ARG A 91 7.71 4.86 18.77
C ARG A 91 6.97 5.84 17.88
N THR A 92 6.52 5.45 16.68
CA THR A 92 5.73 6.32 15.82
C THR A 92 4.44 6.74 16.54
N ARG A 93 4.07 8.01 16.38
CA ARG A 93 2.86 8.62 16.95
C ARG A 93 2.08 9.33 15.86
N ARG A 94 0.76 9.44 16.04
CA ARG A 94 -0.07 10.28 15.18
C ARG A 94 0.31 11.74 15.40
N LEU A 95 0.56 12.48 14.32
CA LEU A 95 0.84 13.92 14.40
C LEU A 95 -0.33 14.69 15.01
N LYS A 96 -1.56 14.29 14.66
CA LYS A 96 -2.79 14.81 15.25
C LYS A 96 -3.14 13.99 16.49
N GLY A 97 -3.16 14.62 17.66
CA GLY A 97 -3.56 14.01 18.94
C GLY A 97 -2.44 13.30 19.71
N GLY A 98 -1.28 13.02 19.10
CA GLY A 98 -0.12 12.43 19.80
C GLY A 98 -0.29 10.98 20.26
N GLU A 99 -1.47 10.39 20.05
CA GLU A 99 -1.80 9.03 20.44
C GLU A 99 -0.99 7.99 19.65
N GLY A 100 -0.77 6.83 20.30
CA GLY A 100 -0.23 5.65 19.65
C GLY A 100 -1.24 4.98 18.72
N PHE A 101 -0.81 3.93 18.03
CA PHE A 101 -1.71 3.11 17.22
C PHE A 101 -2.35 2.02 18.08
N PRO A 102 -3.59 1.61 17.79
CA PRO A 102 -4.22 0.51 18.50
C PRO A 102 -3.37 -0.75 18.45
N THR A 103 -3.21 -1.41 19.59
CA THR A 103 -2.46 -2.66 19.68
C THR A 103 -3.42 -3.82 19.44
N VAL A 104 -3.04 -4.80 18.64
CA VAL A 104 -3.89 -5.97 18.34
C VAL A 104 -3.49 -7.18 19.20
N PHE A 105 -2.23 -7.26 19.65
CA PHE A 105 -1.71 -8.35 20.46
C PHE A 105 -0.91 -7.83 21.66
N GLY A 106 -1.06 -8.47 22.82
CA GLY A 106 -0.32 -8.13 24.04
C GLY A 106 -1.06 -7.19 25.00
N PRO A 107 -0.37 -6.69 26.05
CA PRO A 107 -0.96 -5.78 27.03
C PRO A 107 -1.51 -4.51 26.38
N GLY A 108 -2.75 -4.13 26.71
CA GLY A 108 -3.41 -2.96 26.12
C GLY A 108 -3.97 -3.19 24.71
N ALA A 109 -4.03 -4.44 24.25
CA ALA A 109 -4.65 -4.78 22.96
C ALA A 109 -6.16 -4.47 22.94
N LEU A 110 -6.66 -4.16 21.75
CA LEU A 110 -8.07 -3.99 21.47
C LEU A 110 -8.85 -5.26 21.88
N VAL A 111 -9.99 -5.05 22.54
CA VAL A 111 -10.93 -6.13 22.85
C VAL A 111 -11.97 -6.16 21.72
N PRO A 112 -12.07 -7.23 20.91
CA PRO A 112 -12.89 -7.27 19.69
C PRO A 112 -14.37 -6.87 19.88
N GLN A 113 -14.92 -7.13 21.07
CA GLN A 113 -16.30 -6.79 21.43
C GLN A 113 -16.56 -5.28 21.57
N LYS A 114 -15.50 -4.45 21.66
CA LYS A 114 -15.58 -2.98 21.79
C LYS A 114 -15.21 -2.22 20.51
N THR A 115 -14.86 -2.92 19.44
CA THR A 115 -14.40 -2.30 18.17
C THR A 115 -15.44 -2.35 17.06
N ALA A 116 -16.62 -2.91 17.32
CA ALA A 116 -17.78 -2.86 16.43
C ALA A 116 -18.64 -1.65 16.78
N ALA A 117 -18.22 -0.46 16.38
CA ALA A 117 -19.01 0.77 16.37
C ALA A 117 -18.68 1.57 15.11
#